data_AF-A0A959DJ34-F1
#
_entry.id   AF-A0A959DJ34-F1
#
_cell.length_a   1.000
_cell.length_b   1.000
_cell.length_c   1.000
_cell.angle_alpha   90.00
_cell.angle_beta   90.00
_cell.angle_gamma   90.00
#
_symmetry.space_group_name_H-M   'P 1'
#
loop_
_entity.id
_entity.type
_entity.pdbx_description
1 polymer ?
#
loop_
_entity_poly.entity_id
_entity_poly.type
_entity_poly.pdbx_seq_one_letter_code
_entity_poly.pdbx_strand_id
1 'polypeptide(L)'
;MANSGKLSSEQLLLALQSGDTKVLESLYADYREGFFRWAGRRFQAPRQDFEDAWQEAVFSFYEQAASRKLTSLQYSARTWLFAVGYRRLLNYHRKTKRIFWKDEI
;
A
#
# COMPACT_ATOMS: atom_id res chain seq x y z
N MET A 1 11.73 -10.02 28.46
CA MET A 1 10.95 -10.97 27.65
C MET A 1 10.07 -10.17 26.70
N ALA A 2 10.39 -10.14 25.41
CA ALA A 2 9.47 -9.80 24.32
C ALA A 2 10.11 -10.33 23.04
N ASN A 3 9.65 -11.50 22.59
CA ASN A 3 10.05 -12.06 21.32
C ASN A 3 9.37 -11.21 20.24
N SER A 4 10.07 -10.20 19.72
CA SER A 4 9.62 -9.37 18.59
C SER A 4 9.71 -10.19 17.29
N GLY A 5 9.02 -11.33 17.27
CA GLY A 5 8.81 -12.15 16.10
C GLY A 5 7.79 -11.46 15.22
N LYS A 6 8.23 -11.00 14.05
CA LYS A 6 7.38 -10.41 13.03
C LYS A 6 6.22 -11.38 12.73
N LEU A 7 4.98 -10.90 12.76
CA LEU A 7 3.79 -11.73 12.48
C LEU A 7 3.93 -12.43 11.12
N SER A 8 3.51 -13.69 11.04
CA SER A 8 3.35 -14.36 9.76
C SER A 8 2.25 -13.69 8.94
N SER A 9 2.22 -13.91 7.61
CA SER A 9 1.16 -13.39 6.75
C SER A 9 -0.23 -13.82 7.19
N GLU A 10 -0.37 -15.05 7.70
CA GLU A 10 -1.64 -15.58 8.20
C GLU A 10 -2.06 -14.89 9.51
N GLN A 11 -1.13 -14.77 10.46
CA GLN A 11 -1.39 -14.07 11.72
C GLN A 11 -1.77 -12.60 11.50
N LEU A 12 -1.13 -11.96 10.52
CA LEU A 12 -1.47 -10.61 10.10
C LEU A 12 -2.91 -10.52 9.59
N LEU A 13 -3.34 -11.41 8.69
CA LEU A 13 -4.70 -11.40 8.16
C LEU A 13 -5.73 -11.68 9.27
N LEU A 14 -5.44 -12.62 10.17
CA LEU A 14 -6.31 -12.91 11.32
C LEU A 14 -6.46 -11.70 12.24
N ALA A 15 -5.37 -11.00 12.54
CA ALA A 15 -5.40 -9.78 13.36
C ALA A 15 -6.25 -8.68 12.72
N LEU A 16 -6.12 -8.47 11.41
CA LEU A 16 -6.93 -7.48 10.69
C LEU A 16 -8.42 -7.89 10.63
N GLN A 17 -8.71 -9.19 10.51
CA GLN A 17 -10.07 -9.72 10.54
C GLN A 17 -10.72 -9.60 11.92
N SER A 18 -9.95 -9.63 13.01
CA SER A 18 -10.46 -9.37 14.36
C SER A 18 -10.58 -7.88 14.69
N GLY A 19 -10.25 -6.99 13.74
CA GLY A 19 -10.32 -5.54 13.92
C GLY A 19 -9.12 -4.94 14.67
N ASP A 20 -8.01 -5.68 14.83
CA ASP A 20 -6.80 -5.14 15.44
C ASP A 20 -6.05 -4.25 14.43
N THR A 21 -6.30 -2.95 14.52
CA THR A 21 -5.69 -1.95 13.65
C THR A 21 -4.24 -1.60 14.02
N LYS A 22 -3.73 -2.02 15.19
CA LYS A 22 -2.35 -1.71 15.61
C LYS A 22 -1.32 -2.34 14.67
N VAL A 23 -1.66 -3.51 14.13
CA VAL A 23 -0.82 -4.18 13.15
C VAL A 23 -0.78 -3.40 11.82
N LEU A 24 -1.86 -2.71 11.47
CA LEU A 24 -1.94 -1.85 10.28
C LEU A 24 -1.10 -0.57 10.45
N GLU A 25 -1.13 0.05 11.63
CA GLU A 25 -0.29 1.20 11.97
C GLU A 25 1.21 0.86 11.87
N SER A 26 1.58 -0.31 12.39
CA SER A 26 2.96 -0.82 12.31
C SER A 26 3.37 -1.05 10.85
N LEU A 27 2.51 -1.70 10.04
CA LEU A 27 2.75 -1.89 8.61
C LEU A 27 2.92 -0.56 7.86
N TYR A 28 2.08 0.42 8.19
CA TYR A 28 2.15 1.75 7.60
C TYR A 28 3.53 2.37 7.88
N ALA A 29 3.95 2.42 9.14
CA ALA A 29 5.22 3.03 9.54
C ALA A 29 6.45 2.29 8.96
N ASP A 30 6.47 0.96 9.06
CA ASP A 30 7.62 0.13 8.68
C ASP A 30 7.97 0.22 7.19
N TYR A 31 6.95 0.35 6.33
CA TYR A 31 7.12 0.19 4.89
C TYR A 31 6.96 1.48 4.10
N ARG A 32 6.40 2.56 4.68
CA ARG A 32 6.18 3.85 4.01
C ARG A 32 7.45 4.41 3.37
N GLU A 33 8.49 4.62 4.16
CA GLU A 33 9.73 5.23 3.64
C GLU A 33 10.42 4.32 2.61
N GLY A 34 10.30 3.00 2.78
CA GLY A 34 10.76 2.03 1.79
C GLY A 34 9.99 2.13 0.47
N PHE A 35 8.67 2.32 0.54
CA PHE A 35 7.81 2.52 -0.62
C PHE A 35 8.15 3.83 -1.32
N PHE A 36 8.35 4.93 -0.59
CA PHE A 36 8.64 6.24 -1.17
C PHE A 36 9.96 6.23 -1.93
N ARG A 37 11.02 5.68 -1.32
CA ARG A 37 12.31 5.52 -2.00
C ARG A 37 12.21 4.63 -3.24
N TRP A 38 11.41 3.56 -3.18
CA TRP A 38 11.23 2.65 -4.30
C TRP A 38 10.42 3.28 -5.44
N ALA A 39 9.36 4.02 -5.11
CA ALA A 39 8.49 4.71 -6.06
C ALA A 39 9.17 5.93 -6.68
N GLY A 40 9.89 6.74 -5.90
CA GLY A 40 10.60 7.92 -6.39
C GLY A 40 11.70 7.62 -7.41
N ARG A 41 12.22 6.39 -7.45
CA ARG A 41 13.14 5.92 -8.51
C ARG A 41 12.43 5.62 -9.84
N ARG A 42 11.10 5.58 -9.86
CA ARG A 42 10.26 5.14 -11.01
C ARG A 42 9.32 6.22 -11.49
N PHE A 43 8.91 7.13 -10.61
CA PHE A 43 7.96 8.18 -10.90
C PHE A 43 8.56 9.53 -10.51
N GLN A 44 8.41 10.51 -11.38
CA GLN A 44 8.64 11.91 -11.06
C GLN A 44 7.31 12.50 -10.58
N ALA A 45 7.09 12.46 -9.27
CA ALA A 45 5.87 12.94 -8.64
C ALA A 45 6.21 13.59 -7.28
N PRO A 46 5.42 14.57 -6.81
CA PRO A 46 5.57 15.14 -5.48
C PRO A 46 5.35 14.08 -4.40
N ARG A 47 5.90 14.33 -3.20
CA ARG A 47 5.76 13.42 -2.05
C ARG A 47 4.30 13.12 -1.71
N GLN A 48 3.41 14.10 -1.90
CA GLN A 48 1.98 13.95 -1.64
C GLN A 48 1.36 12.82 -2.48
N ASP A 49 1.73 12.68 -3.75
CA ASP A 49 1.22 11.59 -4.60
C ASP A 49 1.66 10.21 -4.07
N PHE A 50 2.87 10.13 -3.50
CA PHE A 50 3.34 8.89 -2.85
C PHE A 50 2.61 8.63 -1.54
N GLU A 51 2.26 9.67 -0.79
CA GLU A 51 1.45 9.58 0.43
C GLU A 51 0.05 9.05 0.13
N ASP A 52 -0.62 9.65 -0.86
CA ASP A 52 -1.96 9.25 -1.28
C ASP A 52 -1.97 7.81 -1.77
N ALA A 53 -1.00 7.44 -2.63
CA ALA A 53 -0.88 6.06 -3.12
C ALA A 53 -0.59 5.05 -1.99
N TRP A 54 0.18 5.45 -0.97
CA TRP A 54 0.49 4.58 0.17
C TRP A 54 -0.71 4.42 1.10
N GLN A 55 -1.40 5.50 1.43
CA GLN A 55 -2.62 5.47 2.23
C GLN A 55 -3.70 4.62 1.55
N GLU A 56 -3.89 4.78 0.23
CA GLU A 56 -4.85 4.00 -0.53
C GLU A 56 -4.48 2.50 -0.57
N ALA A 57 -3.19 2.17 -0.66
CA ALA A 57 -2.73 0.79 -0.59
C ALA A 57 -3.00 0.16 0.79
N VAL A 58 -2.69 0.88 1.87
CA VAL A 58 -2.91 0.40 3.24
C VAL A 58 -4.40 0.27 3.55
N PHE A 59 -5.22 1.24 3.14
CA PHE A 59 -6.67 1.18 3.30
C PHE A 59 -7.27 0.00 2.53
N SER A 60 -6.88 -0.17 1.27
CA SER A 60 -7.36 -1.29 0.46
C SER A 60 -6.93 -2.65 1.00
N PHE A 61 -5.74 -2.73 1.61
CA PHE A 61 -5.28 -3.93 2.30
C PHE A 61 -6.18 -4.27 3.48
N TYR A 62 -6.42 -3.30 4.35
CA TYR A 62 -7.30 -3.44 5.51
C TYR A 62 -8.72 -3.85 5.09
N GLU A 63 -9.32 -3.14 4.14
CA GLU A 63 -10.69 -3.42 3.68
C GLU A 63 -10.80 -4.85 3.14
N GLN A 64 -9.86 -5.30 2.32
CA GLN A 64 -9.90 -6.65 1.74
C GLN A 64 -9.64 -7.74 2.79
N ALA A 65 -8.74 -7.50 3.75
CA ALA A 65 -8.49 -8.43 4.85
C ALA A 65 -9.70 -8.52 5.79
N ALA A 66 -10.22 -7.37 6.25
CA ALA A 66 -11.35 -7.26 7.17
C ALA A 66 -12.64 -7.84 6.56
N SER A 67 -12.88 -7.61 5.26
CA SER A 67 -14.02 -8.20 4.54
C SER A 67 -13.85 -9.69 4.18
N ARG A 68 -12.74 -10.32 4.59
CA ARG A 68 -12.38 -11.72 4.27
C ARG A 68 -12.29 -12.02 2.76
N LYS A 69 -12.16 -10.99 1.92
CA LYS A 69 -11.89 -11.14 0.48
C LYS A 69 -10.44 -11.54 0.22
N LEU A 70 -9.52 -11.06 1.07
CA LEU A 70 -8.12 -11.48 1.08
C LEU A 70 -7.93 -12.56 2.15
N THR A 71 -8.00 -13.82 1.73
CA THR A 71 -7.89 -14.99 2.62
C THR A 71 -6.48 -15.53 2.74
N SER A 72 -5.62 -15.23 1.77
CA SER A 72 -4.21 -15.64 1.77
C SER A 72 -3.35 -14.63 1.02
N LEU A 73 -2.08 -14.60 1.40
CA LEU A 73 -1.07 -13.77 0.76
C LEU A 73 -0.06 -14.68 0.06
N GLN A 74 0.00 -14.61 -1.27
CA GLN A 74 0.98 -15.33 -2.09
C GLN A 74 2.42 -14.84 -1.86
N TYR A 75 2.56 -13.58 -1.43
CA TYR A 75 3.83 -12.92 -1.13
C TYR A 75 3.75 -12.18 0.20
N SER A 76 4.80 -11.49 0.61
CA SER A 76 4.73 -10.65 1.81
C SER A 76 3.70 -9.52 1.69
N ALA A 77 3.15 -9.08 2.83
CA ALA A 77 2.28 -7.90 2.88
C ALA A 77 2.95 -6.65 2.29
N ARG A 78 4.27 -6.51 2.47
CA ARG A 78 5.08 -5.45 1.83
C ARG A 78 4.95 -5.49 0.30
N THR A 79 5.13 -6.67 -0.30
CA THR A 79 5.04 -6.83 -1.76
C THR A 79 3.63 -6.48 -2.25
N TRP A 80 2.61 -6.93 -1.53
CA TRP A 80 1.22 -6.63 -1.85
C TRP A 80 0.94 -5.12 -1.83
N LEU A 81 1.32 -4.44 -0.75
CA LEU A 81 1.14 -3.00 -0.57
C LEU A 81 1.87 -2.20 -1.67
N PHE A 82 3.10 -2.60 -1.99
CA PHE A 82 3.88 -1.95 -3.06
C PHE A 82 3.21 -2.13 -4.42
N ALA A 83 2.66 -3.30 -4.71
CA ALA A 83 1.98 -3.57 -5.98
C ALA A 83 0.70 -2.73 -6.14
N VAL A 84 -0.09 -2.59 -5.07
CA VAL A 84 -1.30 -1.75 -5.08
C VAL A 84 -0.95 -0.27 -5.23
N GLY A 85 -0.03 0.24 -4.40
CA GLY A 85 0.43 1.62 -4.50
C GLY A 85 1.03 1.94 -5.87
N TYR A 86 1.81 1.02 -6.45
CA TYR A 86 2.35 1.15 -7.80
C TYR A 86 1.27 1.26 -8.88
N ARG A 87 0.23 0.42 -8.81
CA ARG A 87 -0.91 0.52 -9.72
C ARG A 87 -1.62 1.87 -9.61
N ARG A 88 -1.73 2.44 -8.40
CA ARG A 88 -2.30 3.78 -8.19
C ARG A 88 -1.46 4.86 -8.85
N LEU A 89 -0.15 4.87 -8.63
CA LEU A 89 0.77 5.82 -9.26
C LEU A 89 0.77 5.70 -10.80
N LEU A 90 0.75 4.48 -11.34
CA LEU A 90 0.62 4.27 -12.80
C LEU A 90 -0.67 4.87 -13.36
N ASN A 91 -1.79 4.65 -12.68
CA ASN A 91 -3.09 5.17 -13.12
C ASN A 91 -3.14 6.70 -13.05
N TYR A 92 -2.62 7.28 -11.98
CA TYR A 92 -2.49 8.73 -11.82
C TYR A 92 -1.66 9.31 -12.97
N HIS A 93 -0.44 8.82 -13.18
CA HIS A 93 0.46 9.32 -14.22
C HIS A 93 -0.12 9.18 -15.64
N ARG A 94 -0.86 8.10 -15.93
CA ARG A 94 -1.59 7.94 -17.21
C ARG A 94 -2.71 8.97 -17.37
N LYS A 95 -3.46 9.27 -16.30
CA LYS A 95 -4.52 10.29 -16.32
C LYS A 95 -3.94 11.69 -16.49
N THR A 96 -2.89 12.04 -15.75
CA THR A 96 -2.21 13.33 -15.87
C THR A 96 -1.71 13.57 -17.28
N LYS A 97 -1.07 12.57 -17.92
CA LYS A 97 -0.72 12.66 -19.34
C LYS A 97 -1.94 12.97 -20.21
N ARG A 98 -3.05 12.23 -20.05
CA ARG A 98 -4.28 12.45 -20.83
C ARG A 98 -4.92 13.84 -20.63
N ILE A 99 -4.78 14.46 -19.46
CA ILE A 99 -5.28 15.80 -19.19
C ILE A 99 -4.44 16.83 -19.95
N PHE A 100 -3.11 16.75 -19.87
CA PHE A 100 -2.22 17.63 -20.63
C PHE A 100 -2.46 17.59 -22.15
N TRP A 101 -2.81 16.43 -22.74
CA TRP A 101 -3.11 16.32 -24.17
C TRP A 101 -4.53 16.80 -24.56
N LYS A 102 -5.42 17.07 -23.60
CA LYS A 102 -6.80 17.47 -23.87
C LYS A 102 -7.05 18.97 -23.73
N ASP A 103 -6.13 19.70 -23.11
CA ASP A 103 -6.25 21.15 -22.88
C ASP A 103 -5.59 22.00 -23.99
N GLU A 104 -5.11 21.37 -25.08
CA GLU A 104 -4.58 22.05 -26.29
C GLU A 104 -5.59 22.07 -27.47
N ILE A 105 -6.84 22.46 -27.23
CA ILE A 105 -7.84 22.70 -28.31
C ILE A 105 -8.48 24.07 -28.14
#